data_AF-A0AAV9DF87-F1
#
_entry.id   AF-A0AAV9DF87-F1
#
_cell.length_a   1.000
_cell.length_b   1.000
_cell.length_c   1.000
_cell.angle_alpha   90.00
_cell.angle_beta   90.00
_cell.angle_gamma   90.00
#
_symmetry.space_group_name_H-M   'P 1'
#
loop_
_entity.id
_entity.type
_entity.pdbx_description
1 polymer ?
#
loop_
_entity_poly.entity_id
_entity_poly.type
_entity_poly.pdbx_seq_one_letter_code
_entity_poly.pdbx_strand_id
1 'polypeptide(L)'
;MDESSDESGGFHVDQRVHIAGDPRRIGVVRYVGVVKGHEGTWVGVDWDGDDDGKHDGSVAGVRYFDARTPRSGSLVRPRSLCGGVSVCEAVERRYRGNYTKEEEDLKELDLTGNLLSKWQDIGAVCEQISEFSM
;
A
#
# COMPACT_ATOMS: atom_id res chain seq x y z
N MET A 1 -15.43 29.19 -10.53
CA MET A 1 -13.97 29.36 -10.66
C MET A 1 -13.38 28.07 -10.12
N ASP A 2 -12.85 27.26 -11.04
CA ASP A 2 -12.24 25.92 -10.89
C ASP A 2 -12.42 25.14 -9.59
N GLU A 3 -13.36 24.18 -9.61
CA GLU A 3 -13.18 22.94 -8.87
C GLU A 3 -12.30 22.01 -9.71
N SER A 4 -10.98 22.13 -9.56
CA SER A 4 -10.05 21.11 -10.04
C SER A 4 -10.11 19.92 -9.06
N SER A 5 -11.14 19.09 -9.18
CA SER A 5 -11.17 17.79 -8.51
C SER A 5 -10.00 16.96 -9.03
N ASP A 6 -9.13 16.56 -8.12
CA ASP A 6 -7.93 15.76 -8.38
C ASP A 6 -8.34 14.39 -8.98
N GLU A 7 -8.46 14.32 -10.30
CA GLU A 7 -8.70 13.09 -11.10
C GLU A 7 -7.45 12.16 -11.13
N SER A 8 -6.63 12.20 -10.07
CA SER A 8 -5.46 11.34 -9.85
C SER A 8 -5.82 10.02 -9.16
N GLY A 9 -7.07 9.84 -8.72
CA GLY A 9 -7.49 8.64 -7.99
C GLY A 9 -6.75 8.47 -6.66
N GLY A 10 -6.16 9.55 -6.13
CA GLY A 10 -5.44 9.57 -4.86
C GLY A 10 -4.11 8.81 -4.85
N PHE A 11 -3.60 8.38 -6.01
CA PHE A 11 -2.33 7.67 -6.08
C PHE A 11 -1.16 8.63 -6.31
N HIS A 12 -0.04 8.38 -5.66
CA HIS A 12 1.22 9.10 -5.88
C HIS A 12 2.37 8.14 -6.17
N VAL A 13 3.42 8.66 -6.80
CA VAL A 13 4.64 7.88 -7.07
C VAL A 13 5.23 7.36 -5.75
N ASP A 14 5.82 6.17 -5.84
CA ASP A 14 6.40 5.38 -4.74
C ASP A 14 5.39 4.83 -3.71
N GLN A 15 4.10 5.03 -3.92
CA GLN A 15 3.05 4.41 -3.11
C GLN A 15 2.97 2.89 -3.35
N ARG A 16 2.81 2.11 -2.28
CA ARG A 16 2.50 0.68 -2.34
C ARG A 16 1.04 0.48 -2.73
N VAL A 17 0.78 -0.40 -3.69
CA VAL A 17 -0.57 -0.70 -4.19
C VAL A 17 -0.73 -2.20 -4.46
N HIS A 18 -1.96 -2.65 -4.51
CA HIS A 18 -2.30 -3.99 -4.97
C HIS A 18 -3.53 -3.95 -5.90
N ILE A 19 -3.78 -5.04 -6.61
CA ILE A 19 -4.96 -5.15 -7.47
C ILE A 19 -6.22 -5.29 -6.63
N ALA A 20 -7.27 -4.54 -6.99
CA ALA A 20 -8.58 -4.69 -6.38
C ALA A 20 -9.08 -6.15 -6.58
N GLY A 21 -9.37 -6.83 -5.47
CA GLY A 21 -9.77 -8.24 -5.48
C GLY A 21 -8.63 -9.26 -5.47
N ASP A 22 -7.36 -8.82 -5.57
CA ASP A 22 -6.18 -9.67 -5.43
C ASP A 22 -5.09 -8.96 -4.59
N PRO A 23 -5.13 -9.11 -3.24
CA PRO A 23 -4.18 -8.46 -2.34
C PRO A 23 -2.76 -9.04 -2.41
N ARG A 24 -2.54 -10.14 -3.14
CA ARG A 24 -1.21 -10.75 -3.28
C ARG A 24 -0.42 -10.13 -4.43
N ARG A 25 -1.11 -9.54 -5.40
CA ARG A 25 -0.48 -8.87 -6.55
C ARG A 25 -0.16 -7.43 -6.19
N ILE A 26 0.96 -7.28 -5.48
CA ILE A 26 1.44 -6.03 -4.88
C ILE A 26 2.52 -5.41 -5.77
N GLY A 27 2.58 -4.09 -5.82
CA GLY A 27 3.61 -3.35 -6.54
C GLY A 27 3.79 -1.94 -5.99
N VAL A 28 4.60 -1.16 -6.70
CA VAL A 28 4.86 0.25 -6.40
C VAL A 28 4.45 1.13 -7.57
N VAL A 29 3.78 2.24 -7.27
CA VAL A 29 3.43 3.25 -8.28
C VAL A 29 4.70 3.92 -8.79
N ARG A 30 4.89 3.95 -10.10
CA ARG A 30 6.03 4.61 -10.77
C ARG A 30 5.60 5.75 -11.70
N TYR A 31 4.32 5.81 -12.04
CA TYR A 31 3.78 6.84 -12.93
C TYR A 31 2.32 7.11 -12.59
N VAL A 32 1.91 8.37 -12.64
CA VAL A 32 0.50 8.79 -12.59
C VAL A 32 0.30 9.85 -13.65
N GLY A 33 -0.59 9.61 -14.60
CA GLY A 33 -0.83 10.57 -15.67
C GLY A 33 -1.50 9.98 -16.91
N VAL A 34 -1.47 10.76 -17.99
CA VAL A 34 -2.09 10.40 -19.28
C VAL A 34 -1.20 9.47 -20.09
N VAL A 35 -1.82 8.52 -20.81
CA VAL A 35 -1.09 7.59 -21.69
C VAL A 35 -1.45 7.90 -23.13
N LYS A 36 -0.45 8.00 -24.01
CA LYS A 36 -0.64 8.29 -25.43
C LYS A 36 -1.62 7.31 -26.06
N GLY A 37 -2.70 7.83 -26.65
CA GLY A 37 -3.74 7.03 -27.30
C GLY A 37 -4.80 6.47 -26.34
N HIS A 38 -4.76 6.84 -25.05
CA HIS A 38 -5.76 6.43 -24.06
C HIS A 38 -6.27 7.64 -23.27
N GLU A 39 -7.59 7.70 -23.09
CA GLU A 39 -8.23 8.80 -22.36
C GLU A 39 -8.08 8.66 -20.85
N GLY A 40 -8.09 9.79 -20.14
CA GLY A 40 -8.08 9.86 -18.67
C GLY A 40 -6.77 9.42 -18.02
N THR A 41 -6.76 9.40 -16.70
CA THR A 41 -5.59 9.06 -15.89
C THR A 41 -5.33 7.55 -15.85
N TRP A 42 -4.04 7.21 -15.84
CA TRP A 42 -3.50 5.87 -15.67
C TRP A 42 -2.45 5.88 -14.56
N VAL A 43 -2.29 4.72 -13.93
CA VAL A 43 -1.27 4.47 -12.92
C VAL A 43 -0.31 3.43 -13.49
N GLY A 44 0.95 3.79 -13.63
CA GLY A 44 2.03 2.87 -13.92
C GLY A 44 2.50 2.21 -12.64
N VAL A 45 2.47 0.89 -12.59
CA VAL A 45 2.88 0.08 -11.44
C VAL A 45 4.01 -0.84 -11.86
N ASP A 46 5.05 -0.91 -11.04
CA ASP A 46 6.11 -1.91 -11.09
C ASP A 46 5.79 -2.98 -10.04
N TRP A 47 5.40 -4.16 -10.50
CA TRP A 47 4.94 -5.26 -9.66
C TRP A 47 6.10 -5.98 -8.99
N ASP A 48 5.87 -6.46 -7.77
CA ASP A 48 6.88 -7.16 -6.99
C ASP A 48 7.29 -8.50 -7.61
N GLY A 49 6.33 -9.25 -8.18
CA GLY A 49 6.57 -10.50 -8.88
C GLY A 49 7.14 -10.28 -10.28
N ASP A 50 8.18 -11.04 -10.63
CA ASP A 50 8.99 -10.84 -11.84
C ASP A 50 8.22 -10.94 -13.18
N ASP A 51 7.06 -11.59 -13.18
CA ASP A 51 6.21 -11.85 -14.35
C ASP A 51 4.75 -11.35 -14.19
N ASP A 52 4.48 -10.55 -13.15
CA ASP A 52 3.14 -10.04 -12.90
C ASP A 52 2.78 -8.86 -13.79
N GLY A 53 3.70 -8.31 -14.56
CA GLY A 53 3.49 -7.19 -15.48
C GLY A 53 3.36 -7.58 -16.95
N LYS A 54 3.33 -6.54 -17.79
CA LYS A 54 3.11 -6.61 -19.24
C LYS A 54 4.26 -6.00 -20.04
N HIS A 55 5.02 -5.08 -19.45
CA HIS A 55 6.03 -4.29 -20.14
C HIS A 55 7.12 -3.80 -19.19
N ASP A 56 8.17 -3.20 -19.74
CA ASP A 56 9.31 -2.62 -19.02
C ASP A 56 9.07 -1.17 -18.53
N GLY A 57 7.87 -0.65 -18.76
CA GLY A 57 7.49 0.74 -18.48
C GLY A 57 7.32 1.59 -19.74
N SER A 58 7.53 1.00 -20.91
CA SER A 58 7.19 1.58 -22.21
C SER A 58 5.98 0.91 -22.88
N VAL A 59 5.16 1.69 -23.58
CA VAL A 59 4.04 1.21 -24.41
C VAL A 59 4.00 1.98 -25.72
N ALA A 60 3.89 1.26 -26.83
CA ALA A 60 3.85 1.82 -28.19
C ALA A 60 4.99 2.82 -28.49
N GLY A 61 6.20 2.49 -28.03
CA GLY A 61 7.41 3.30 -28.25
C GLY A 61 7.54 4.53 -27.35
N VAL A 62 6.63 4.75 -26.39
CA VAL A 62 6.70 5.83 -25.40
C VAL A 62 7.05 5.24 -24.04
N ARG A 63 8.07 5.80 -23.38
CA ARG A 63 8.46 5.43 -22.01
C ARG A 63 7.73 6.31 -21.00
N TYR A 64 7.08 5.67 -20.03
CA TYR A 64 6.38 6.35 -18.92
C TYR A 64 7.14 6.21 -17.61
N PHE A 65 7.78 5.05 -17.40
CA PHE A 65 8.64 4.77 -16.26
C PHE A 65 9.68 3.69 -16.62
N ASP A 66 10.59 3.41 -15.70
CA ASP A 66 11.53 2.29 -15.75
C ASP A 66 11.08 1.21 -14.76
N ALA A 67 10.62 0.07 -15.25
CA ALA A 67 10.31 -1.10 -14.42
C ALA A 67 11.58 -1.91 -14.13
N ARG A 68 11.59 -2.67 -13.04
CA ARG A 68 12.74 -3.50 -12.63
C ARG A 68 13.10 -4.60 -13.63
N THR A 69 12.09 -5.17 -14.28
CA THR A 69 12.23 -6.28 -15.26
C THR A 69 11.42 -5.97 -16.52
N PRO A 70 11.71 -6.62 -17.66
CA PRO A 70 10.95 -6.43 -18.89
C PRO A 70 9.45 -6.73 -18.79
N ARG A 71 9.02 -7.47 -17.74
CA ARG A 71 7.64 -7.89 -17.54
C ARG A 71 7.12 -7.61 -16.12
N SER A 72 7.65 -6.62 -15.43
CA SER A 72 7.14 -6.19 -14.11
C SER A 72 6.27 -4.94 -14.17
N GLY A 73 6.32 -4.15 -15.25
CA GLY A 73 5.53 -2.93 -15.39
C GLY A 73 4.11 -3.18 -15.92
N SER A 74 3.14 -2.40 -15.46
CA SER A 74 1.80 -2.29 -16.07
C SER A 74 1.23 -0.88 -15.96
N LEU A 75 0.52 -0.44 -16.99
CA LEU A 75 -0.39 0.72 -16.91
C LEU A 75 -1.82 0.22 -16.61
N VAL A 76 -2.39 0.67 -15.50
CA VAL A 76 -3.72 0.26 -15.02
C VAL A 76 -4.59 1.47 -14.69
N ARG A 77 -5.90 1.25 -14.61
CA ARG A 77 -6.83 2.30 -14.16
C ARG A 77 -6.79 2.44 -12.63
N PRO A 78 -6.93 3.66 -12.09
CA PRO A 78 -6.97 3.87 -10.64
C PRO A 78 -7.98 2.96 -9.93
N ARG A 79 -9.18 2.78 -10.48
CA ARG A 79 -10.23 1.89 -9.93
C ARG A 79 -9.87 0.40 -9.84
N SER A 80 -8.81 -0.03 -10.53
CA SER A 80 -8.32 -1.41 -10.49
C SER A 80 -7.26 -1.61 -9.40
N LEU A 81 -6.90 -0.55 -8.69
CA LEU A 81 -5.93 -0.56 -7.61
C LEU A 81 -6.60 -0.25 -6.28
N CYS A 82 -6.04 -0.85 -5.24
CA CYS A 82 -6.26 -0.44 -3.87
C CYS A 82 -4.94 0.08 -3.32
N GLY A 83 -5.01 1.15 -2.52
CA GLY A 83 -3.86 1.63 -1.76
C GLY A 83 -3.36 0.54 -0.81
N GLY A 84 -2.05 0.50 -0.61
CA GLY A 84 -1.45 -0.18 0.53
C GLY A 84 -1.84 0.52 1.82
N VAL A 85 -1.83 -0.24 2.91
CA VAL A 85 -1.89 0.31 4.27
C VAL A 85 -0.47 0.64 4.74
N SER A 86 -0.32 1.65 5.58
CA SER A 86 0.98 1.95 6.18
C SER A 86 1.46 0.78 7.05
N VAL A 87 2.76 0.69 7.32
CA VAL A 87 3.31 -0.33 8.23
C VAL A 87 2.62 -0.23 9.59
N CYS A 88 2.47 0.98 10.13
CA CYS A 88 1.79 1.21 11.40
C CYS A 88 0.35 0.71 11.38
N GLU A 89 -0.41 1.04 10.34
CA GLU A 89 -1.78 0.56 10.19
C GLU A 89 -1.84 -0.96 10.01
N ALA A 90 -0.90 -1.56 9.28
CA ALA A 90 -0.81 -3.02 9.13
C ALA A 90 -0.51 -3.71 10.46
N VAL A 91 0.42 -3.15 11.25
CA VAL A 91 0.79 -3.64 12.58
C VAL A 91 -0.41 -3.51 13.52
N GLU A 92 -1.06 -2.35 13.56
CA GLU A 92 -2.30 -2.18 14.32
C GLU A 92 -3.35 -3.21 13.89
N ARG A 93 -3.69 -3.32 12.61
CA ARG A 93 -4.70 -4.29 12.15
C ARG A 93 -4.36 -5.73 12.54
N ARG A 94 -3.07 -6.11 12.50
CA ARG A 94 -2.61 -7.47 12.78
C ARG A 94 -2.58 -7.79 14.28
N TYR A 95 -2.28 -6.80 15.11
CA TYR A 95 -1.94 -6.99 16.52
C TYR A 95 -2.91 -6.29 17.50
N ARG A 96 -3.83 -5.44 17.02
CA ARG A 96 -4.86 -4.74 17.81
C ARG A 96 -6.10 -5.59 18.07
N GLY A 97 -6.28 -6.71 17.35
CA GLY A 97 -7.55 -7.44 17.29
C GLY A 97 -7.42 -8.96 17.31
N ASN A 98 -6.91 -9.52 18.42
CA ASN A 98 -7.18 -10.91 18.80
C ASN A 98 -7.69 -11.02 20.24
N TYR A 99 -8.19 -9.92 20.80
CA TYR A 99 -8.62 -9.83 22.19
C TYR A 99 -10.12 -9.90 22.25
N THR A 100 -10.61 -11.13 22.19
CA THR A 100 -11.95 -11.45 22.64
C THR A 100 -12.00 -11.32 24.17
N LYS A 101 -13.21 -11.40 24.72
CA LYS A 101 -13.60 -11.14 26.11
C LYS A 101 -12.68 -11.76 27.18
N GLU A 102 -11.87 -12.76 26.82
CA GLU A 102 -10.83 -13.35 27.65
C GLU A 102 -9.77 -12.35 28.16
N GLU A 103 -9.58 -11.17 27.55
CA GLU A 103 -8.60 -10.18 28.05
C GLU A 103 -9.02 -9.42 29.31
N GLU A 104 -10.32 -9.19 29.54
CA GLU A 104 -10.76 -8.65 30.83
C GLU A 104 -10.48 -9.67 31.94
N ASP A 105 -10.66 -10.97 31.66
CA ASP A 105 -10.31 -12.06 32.57
C ASP A 105 -8.78 -12.23 32.72
N LEU A 106 -8.00 -12.07 31.64
CA LEU A 106 -6.52 -12.16 31.67
C LEU A 106 -5.88 -10.97 32.39
N LYS A 107 -6.51 -9.80 32.38
CA LYS A 107 -6.07 -8.64 33.20
C LYS A 107 -6.21 -8.90 34.68
N GLU A 108 -7.23 -9.63 35.12
CA GLU A 108 -7.35 -10.07 36.51
C GLU A 108 -6.39 -11.21 36.87
N LEU A 109 -5.90 -11.98 35.88
CA LEU A 109 -5.00 -13.11 36.08
C LEU A 109 -3.51 -12.79 35.87
N ASP A 110 -3.14 -11.65 35.30
CA ASP A 110 -1.73 -11.22 35.18
C ASP A 110 -1.19 -10.71 36.52
N LEU A 111 -0.95 -11.64 37.44
CA LEU A 111 -0.32 -11.41 38.75
C LEU A 111 1.13 -10.91 38.64
N THR A 112 1.73 -10.99 37.45
CA THR A 112 3.13 -10.62 37.20
C THR A 112 3.30 -9.23 36.59
N GLY A 113 2.26 -8.65 35.97
CA GLY A 113 2.33 -7.35 35.29
C GLY A 113 3.17 -7.33 34.01
N ASN A 114 3.50 -8.51 33.47
CA ASN A 114 4.46 -8.67 32.37
C ASN A 114 3.78 -8.98 31.04
N LEU A 115 2.49 -9.37 31.08
CA LEU A 115 1.75 -9.82 29.91
C LEU A 115 1.25 -8.63 29.09
N LEU A 116 0.89 -7.52 29.76
CA LEU A 116 0.39 -6.29 29.15
C LEU A 116 1.48 -5.33 28.64
N SER A 117 2.71 -5.42 29.18
CA SER A 117 3.85 -4.57 28.75
C SER A 117 4.20 -4.78 27.28
N LYS A 118 4.11 -6.03 26.78
CA LYS A 118 4.36 -6.38 25.36
C LYS A 118 3.47 -5.62 24.38
N TRP A 119 2.31 -5.14 24.80
CA TRP A 119 1.34 -4.48 23.93
C TRP A 119 1.48 -2.96 23.93
N GLN A 120 1.89 -2.38 25.04
CA GLN A 120 2.37 -0.98 25.08
C GLN A 120 3.60 -0.81 24.19
N ASP A 121 4.49 -1.81 24.15
CA ASP A 121 5.68 -1.80 23.29
C ASP A 121 5.33 -1.73 21.80
N ILE A 122 4.32 -2.49 21.34
CA ILE A 122 3.90 -2.46 19.92
C ILE A 122 3.29 -1.10 19.55
N GLY A 123 2.49 -0.51 20.46
CA GLY A 123 1.96 0.85 20.28
C GLY A 123 3.08 1.88 20.17
N ALA A 124 4.05 1.84 21.08
CA ALA A 124 5.21 2.73 21.07
C ALA A 124 6.07 2.60 19.81
N VAL A 125 6.25 1.37 19.30
CA VAL A 125 6.95 1.13 18.03
C VAL A 125 6.20 1.76 16.85
N CYS A 126 4.86 1.69 16.83
CA CYS A 126 4.06 2.29 15.75
C CYS A 126 4.12 3.82 15.76
N GLU A 127 4.15 4.45 16.94
CA GLU A 127 4.31 5.91 17.07
C GLU A 127 5.68 6.36 16.55
N GLN A 128 6.76 5.68 16.95
CA GLN A 128 8.12 6.00 16.51
C GLN A 128 8.32 5.81 15.00
N ILE A 129 7.70 4.79 14.39
CA ILE A 129 7.78 4.57 12.93
C ILE A 129 7.00 5.66 12.18
N SER A 130 5.89 6.14 12.74
CA SER A 130 5.11 7.24 12.15
C SER A 130 5.87 8.56 12.17
N GLU A 131 6.66 8.84 13.22
CA GLU A 131 7.49 10.05 13.31
C GLU A 131 8.66 10.09 12.31
N PHE A 132 9.13 8.94 11.84
CA PHE A 132 10.22 8.84 10.85
C PHE A 132 9.77 8.91 9.40
N SER A 133 8.46 8.90 9.13
CA SER A 133 7.88 8.94 7.78
C SER A 133 7.50 10.34 7.29
N MET A 134 7.86 11.39 8.03
CA MET A 134 7.58 12.81 7.74
C MET A 134 8.81 13.52 7.18
#